data_AF-A0A7C8YH24-F1
#
_entry.id   AF-A0A7C8YH24-F1
#
_cell.length_a   1.000
_cell.length_b   1.000
_cell.length_c   1.000
_cell.angle_alpha   90.00
_cell.angle_beta   90.00
_cell.angle_gamma   90.00
#
_symmetry.space_group_name_H-M   'P 1'
#
loop_
_entity.id
_entity.type
_entity.pdbx_description
1 polymer ?
#
loop_
_entity_poly.entity_id
_entity_poly.type
_entity_poly.pdbx_seq_one_letter_code
_entity_poly.pdbx_strand_id
1 'polypeptide(L)'
;PFYWHPDTSTSPGVFVDGSIHWIACNASDCKPTIVAFDLAKETFCEAPPPSLVGDMLVCSHLVALGGYLCMYNIQEIDDWAVKEEIDIWVMKEYGIRESWIRFTVSSLGALFDFRPLCMVGQDQVV
;
A
#
# COMPACT_ATOMS: atom_id res chain seq x y z
N PRO A 1 -11.66 16.60 -6.71
CA PRO A 1 -12.28 15.35 -7.23
C PRO A 1 -11.18 14.34 -7.56
N PHE A 2 -11.22 13.17 -6.93
CA PHE A 2 -10.29 12.07 -7.21
C PHE A 2 -10.82 11.28 -8.41
N TYR A 3 -9.94 10.96 -9.37
CA TYR A 3 -10.33 10.20 -10.58
C TYR A 3 -9.68 8.81 -10.56
N TRP A 4 -10.42 7.84 -11.09
CA TRP A 4 -9.91 6.49 -11.34
C TRP A 4 -9.06 6.51 -12.62
N HIS A 5 -7.77 6.19 -12.51
CA HIS A 5 -6.91 5.95 -13.67
C HIS A 5 -6.95 4.47 -14.07
N PRO A 6 -7.36 4.14 -15.31
CA PRO A 6 -7.54 2.76 -15.75
C PRO A 6 -6.26 2.19 -16.37
N ASP A 7 -5.12 2.30 -15.68
CA ASP A 7 -3.98 1.43 -15.99
C ASP A 7 -4.08 0.15 -15.16
N THR A 8 -3.80 -0.97 -15.82
CA THR A 8 -4.24 -2.34 -15.47
C THR A 8 -3.55 -2.99 -14.26
N SER A 9 -3.06 -2.21 -13.29
CA SER A 9 -2.44 -2.71 -12.05
C SER A 9 -3.09 -2.18 -10.76
N THR A 10 -4.28 -1.57 -10.85
CA THR A 10 -4.99 -1.05 -9.68
C THR A 10 -5.29 -2.18 -8.68
N SER A 11 -4.66 -2.13 -7.50
CA SER A 11 -4.99 -3.06 -6.43
C SER A 11 -6.46 -2.81 -6.04
N PRO A 12 -7.28 -3.87 -5.89
CA PRO A 12 -8.65 -3.71 -5.44
C PRO A 12 -8.70 -2.98 -4.09
N GLY A 13 -9.84 -2.34 -3.80
CA GLY A 13 -10.03 -1.66 -2.51
C GLY A 13 -9.80 -2.60 -1.33
N VAL A 14 -9.07 -2.14 -0.31
CA VAL A 14 -8.63 -2.93 0.85
C VAL A 14 -9.44 -2.57 2.08
N PHE A 15 -10.08 -3.56 2.70
CA PHE A 15 -10.90 -3.35 3.89
C PHE A 15 -10.08 -3.50 5.19
N VAL A 16 -9.98 -2.42 5.97
CA VAL A 16 -9.32 -2.37 7.29
C VAL A 16 -10.08 -1.39 8.18
N ASP A 17 -10.24 -1.72 9.47
CA ASP A 17 -10.85 -0.85 10.48
C ASP A 17 -12.18 -0.20 10.05
N GLY A 18 -13.07 -0.98 9.44
CA GLY A 18 -14.39 -0.49 9.01
C GLY A 18 -14.38 0.37 7.74
N SER A 19 -13.23 0.55 7.10
CA SER A 19 -13.07 1.41 5.92
C SER A 19 -12.48 0.67 4.72
N ILE A 20 -12.88 1.04 3.51
CA ILE A 20 -12.30 0.54 2.26
C ILE A 20 -11.26 1.55 1.75
N HIS A 21 -10.06 1.08 1.43
CA HIS A 21 -8.90 1.90 1.09
C HIS A 21 -8.42 1.66 -0.33
N TRP A 22 -8.01 2.73 -1.03
CA TRP A 22 -7.31 2.64 -2.31
C TRP A 22 -6.37 3.82 -2.48
N ILE A 23 -5.40 3.69 -3.37
CA ILE A 23 -4.55 4.82 -3.78
C ILE A 23 -5.26 5.55 -4.92
N ALA A 24 -5.38 6.87 -4.78
CA ALA A 24 -5.95 7.74 -5.81
C ALA A 24 -5.01 8.93 -6.07
N CYS A 25 -4.99 9.42 -7.29
CA CYS A 25 -4.26 10.64 -7.63
C CYS A 25 -5.21 11.84 -7.69
N ASN A 26 -4.81 12.94 -7.08
CA ASN A 26 -5.52 14.20 -7.25
C ASN A 26 -5.22 14.79 -8.64
N ALA A 27 -6.26 15.20 -9.39
CA ALA A 27 -6.11 15.75 -10.73
C ALA A 27 -5.32 17.07 -10.80
N SER A 28 -5.22 17.82 -9.69
CA SER A 28 -4.56 19.13 -9.71
C SER A 28 -3.03 19.07 -9.59
N ASP A 29 -2.50 18.08 -8.88
CA ASP A 29 -1.06 17.96 -8.60
C ASP A 29 -0.50 16.56 -8.85
N CYS A 30 -1.33 15.64 -9.35
CA CYS A 30 -1.02 14.23 -9.58
C CYS A 30 -0.40 13.54 -8.37
N LYS A 31 -0.63 14.07 -7.15
CA LYS A 31 -0.08 13.48 -5.95
C LYS A 31 -0.91 12.26 -5.57
N PRO A 32 -0.29 11.08 -5.45
CA PRO A 32 -0.96 9.90 -4.93
C PRO A 32 -1.27 10.06 -3.44
N THR A 33 -2.49 9.70 -3.05
CA THR A 33 -3.01 9.75 -1.68
C THR A 33 -3.73 8.45 -1.37
N ILE A 34 -3.65 7.98 -0.12
CA ILE A 34 -4.48 6.87 0.36
C ILE A 34 -5.84 7.44 0.74
N VAL A 35 -6.87 7.07 -0.03
CA VAL A 35 -8.26 7.44 0.24
C VAL A 35 -8.94 6.28 0.96
N ALA A 36 -9.76 6.61 1.95
CA ALA A 36 -10.57 5.67 2.70
C ALA A 36 -12.05 6.06 2.58
N PHE A 37 -12.92 5.07 2.44
CA PHE A 37 -14.37 5.22 2.59
C PHE A 37 -14.82 4.50 3.86
N ASP A 38 -15.25 5.25 4.86
CA ASP A 38 -15.79 4.75 6.12
C ASP A 38 -17.21 4.23 5.87
N LEU A 39 -17.41 2.91 6.04
CA LEU A 39 -18.71 2.27 5.78
C LEU A 39 -19.78 2.62 6.80
N ALA A 40 -19.38 3.00 8.02
CA ALA A 40 -20.33 3.32 9.09
C ALA A 40 -20.83 4.77 8.98
N LYS A 41 -19.94 5.68 8.59
CA LYS A 41 -20.25 7.11 8.44
C LYS A 41 -20.67 7.49 7.02
N GLU A 42 -20.43 6.62 6.05
CA GLU A 42 -20.63 6.87 4.61
C GLU A 42 -19.86 8.11 4.12
N THR A 43 -18.65 8.32 4.66
CA THR A 43 -17.80 9.48 4.36
C THR A 43 -16.46 9.07 3.80
N PHE A 44 -15.90 9.90 2.93
CA PHE A 44 -14.52 9.77 2.48
C PHE A 44 -13.57 10.52 3.43
N CYS A 45 -12.44 9.91 3.73
CA CYS A 45 -11.34 10.54 4.44
C CYS A 45 -10.00 10.15 3.82
N GLU A 46 -8.95 10.90 4.14
CA GLU A 46 -7.59 10.56 3.74
C GLU A 46 -6.89 9.83 4.88
N ALA A 47 -6.24 8.71 4.56
CA ALA A 47 -5.34 8.03 5.48
C ALA A 47 -3.92 8.56 5.25
N PRO A 48 -3.14 8.83 6.32
CA PRO A 48 -1.80 9.36 6.15
C PRO A 48 -0.88 8.28 5.54
N PRO A 49 -0.09 8.60 4.50
CA PRO A 49 0.95 7.71 4.03
C PRO A 49 2.14 7.67 5.00
N PRO A 50 3.01 6.66 4.92
CA PRO A 50 4.27 6.65 5.67
C PRO A 50 5.15 7.85 5.30
N SER A 51 5.80 8.43 6.30
CA SER A 51 6.57 9.69 6.22
C SER A 51 7.77 9.65 5.26
N LEU A 52 8.24 8.47 4.86
CA LEU A 52 9.42 8.26 4.02
C LEU A 52 9.11 8.05 2.53
N VAL A 53 7.83 8.10 2.12
CA VAL A 53 7.37 7.61 0.81
C VAL A 53 6.71 8.72 -0.04
N GLY A 54 7.10 9.99 0.17
CA GLY A 54 6.47 11.17 -0.45
C GLY A 54 6.21 11.05 -1.95
N ASP A 55 7.22 10.66 -2.74
CA ASP A 55 7.12 10.50 -4.20
C ASP A 55 6.97 9.03 -4.66
N MET A 56 6.95 8.06 -3.74
CA MET A 56 7.02 6.61 -4.05
C MET A 56 5.66 5.90 -4.09
N LEU A 57 4.57 6.60 -3.76
CA LEU A 57 3.23 6.04 -3.76
C LEU A 57 2.71 5.68 -5.17
N VAL A 58 3.32 6.23 -6.24
CA VAL A 58 2.87 6.06 -7.64
C VAL A 58 2.88 4.60 -8.08
N CYS A 59 3.83 3.79 -7.59
CA CYS A 59 3.92 2.34 -7.91
C CYS A 59 3.67 1.47 -6.67
N SER A 60 2.91 1.98 -5.69
CA SER A 60 2.61 1.24 -4.47
C SER A 60 1.29 0.50 -4.56
N HIS A 61 1.21 -0.64 -3.88
CA HIS A 61 0.00 -1.43 -3.72
C HIS A 61 -0.42 -1.44 -2.25
N LEU A 62 -1.73 -1.46 -2.00
CA LEU A 62 -2.29 -1.67 -0.67
C LEU A 62 -2.70 -3.13 -0.49
N VAL A 63 -2.59 -3.60 0.74
CA VAL A 63 -3.01 -4.95 1.12
C VAL A 63 -3.38 -4.99 2.61
N ALA A 64 -4.33 -5.84 2.99
CA ALA A 64 -4.64 -6.10 4.39
C ALA A 64 -3.83 -7.30 4.86
N LEU A 65 -2.96 -7.13 5.85
CA LEU A 65 -2.20 -8.23 6.43
C LEU A 65 -2.41 -8.28 7.94
N GLY A 66 -2.91 -9.43 8.43
CA GLY A 66 -3.21 -9.64 9.86
C GLY A 66 -4.09 -8.56 10.49
N GLY A 67 -4.99 -7.96 9.71
CA GLY A 67 -5.88 -6.88 10.15
C GLY A 67 -5.28 -5.46 10.06
N TYR A 68 -4.03 -5.30 9.62
CA TYR A 68 -3.40 -4.00 9.42
C TYR A 68 -3.50 -3.55 7.96
N LEU A 69 -3.56 -2.23 7.77
CA LEU A 69 -3.38 -1.63 6.46
C LEU A 69 -1.89 -1.63 6.14
N CYS A 70 -1.53 -2.30 5.07
CA CYS A 70 -0.15 -2.44 4.63
C CYS A 70 0.03 -1.88 3.22
N MET A 71 1.26 -1.49 2.92
CA MET A 71 1.64 -0.95 1.63
C MET A 71 2.99 -1.49 1.22
N TYR A 72 3.15 -1.85 -0.04
CA TYR A 72 4.42 -2.32 -0.59
C TYR A 72 4.60 -1.81 -2.02
N ASN A 73 5.83 -1.79 -2.50
CA ASN A 73 6.17 -1.38 -3.85
C ASN A 73 6.86 -2.54 -4.56
N ILE A 74 6.40 -2.85 -5.77
CA ILE A 74 7.10 -3.74 -6.69
C ILE A 74 7.83 -2.82 -7.66
N GLN A 75 9.13 -2.60 -7.46
CA GLN A 75 9.90 -1.83 -8.44
C GLN A 75 10.02 -2.70 -9.70
N GLU A 76 9.38 -2.28 -10.79
CA GLU A 76 9.78 -2.68 -12.14
C GLU A 76 11.14 -2.04 -12.41
N ILE A 77 12.21 -2.76 -12.09
CA ILE A 77 13.54 -2.36 -12.52
C ILE A 77 13.76 -3.01 -13.88
N ASP A 78 14.19 -2.20 -14.86
CA ASP A 78 14.67 -2.64 -16.17
C ASP A 78 15.51 -3.94 -16.03
N ASP A 79 15.35 -4.86 -16.99
CA ASP A 79 15.75 -6.28 -17.09
C ASP A 79 17.07 -6.78 -16.46
N TRP A 80 17.91 -5.92 -15.88
CA TRP A 80 19.24 -6.23 -15.37
C TRP A 80 19.43 -6.10 -13.84
N ALA A 81 18.54 -5.45 -13.10
CA ALA A 81 18.73 -5.27 -11.65
C ALA A 81 17.49 -5.67 -10.84
N VAL A 82 17.36 -6.97 -10.56
CA VAL A 82 16.33 -7.48 -9.64
C VAL A 82 16.64 -6.97 -8.24
N LYS A 83 15.78 -6.12 -7.66
CA LYS A 83 15.84 -5.85 -6.21
C LYS A 83 15.36 -7.10 -5.49
N GLU A 84 16.28 -7.81 -4.86
CA GLU A 84 16.00 -9.04 -4.09
C GLU A 84 15.27 -8.78 -2.76
N GLU A 85 14.81 -7.55 -2.52
CA GLU A 85 14.18 -7.12 -1.28
C GLU A 85 12.97 -6.24 -1.54
N ILE A 86 11.86 -6.55 -0.88
CA ILE A 86 10.61 -5.79 -0.93
C ILE A 86 10.40 -5.14 0.42
N ASP A 87 10.19 -3.82 0.39
CA ASP A 87 9.82 -3.05 1.56
C ASP A 87 8.29 -3.10 1.74
N ILE A 88 7.86 -3.60 2.88
CA ILE A 88 6.46 -3.64 3.31
C ILE A 88 6.30 -2.68 4.48
N TRP A 89 5.42 -1.71 4.33
CA TRP A 89 4.99 -0.78 5.35
C TRP A 89 3.72 -1.30 6.01
N VAL A 90 3.64 -1.23 7.33
CA VAL A 90 2.50 -1.69 8.12
C VAL A 90 2.05 -0.56 9.05
N MET A 91 0.80 -0.11 8.94
CA MET A 91 0.20 0.88 9.84
C MET A 91 -0.24 0.17 11.13
N LYS A 92 0.58 0.23 12.18
CA LYS A 92 0.28 -0.49 13.44
C LYS A 92 -0.88 0.11 14.23
N GLU A 93 -1.08 1.42 14.12
CA GLU A 93 -2.22 2.12 14.69
C GLU A 93 -2.97 2.83 13.57
N TYR A 94 -4.22 2.41 13.35
CA TYR A 94 -5.00 2.90 12.22
C TYR A 94 -5.17 4.43 12.26
N GLY A 95 -4.92 5.07 11.11
CA GLY A 95 -4.99 6.53 10.95
C GLY A 95 -3.80 7.32 11.52
N ILE A 96 -2.82 6.68 12.17
CA ILE A 96 -1.66 7.36 12.78
C ILE A 96 -0.44 7.26 11.86
N ARG A 97 0.03 8.41 11.34
CA ARG A 97 1.17 8.49 10.41
C ARG A 97 2.46 7.89 11.00
N GLU A 98 2.71 8.14 12.27
CA GLU A 98 3.94 7.73 12.94
C GLU A 98 3.95 6.23 13.28
N SER A 99 2.80 5.55 13.14
CA SER A 99 2.66 4.12 13.43
C SER A 99 3.07 3.22 12.26
N TRP A 100 3.37 3.81 11.10
CA TRP A 100 3.87 3.05 9.97
C TRP A 100 5.27 2.53 10.28
N ILE A 101 5.41 1.21 10.32
CA ILE A 101 6.70 0.54 10.47
C ILE A 101 7.06 -0.17 9.16
N ARG A 102 8.36 -0.20 8.85
CA ARG A 102 8.90 -0.84 7.64
C ARG A 102 9.51 -2.20 7.98
N PHE A 103 9.12 -3.21 7.23
CA PHE A 103 9.78 -4.51 7.16
C PHE A 103 10.38 -4.70 5.77
N THR A 104 11.51 -5.38 5.70
CA THR A 104 12.15 -5.72 4.43
C THR A 104 12.19 -7.24 4.33
N VAL A 105 11.59 -7.78 3.26
CA VAL A 105 11.53 -9.22 3.01
C VAL A 105 12.28 -9.55 1.74
N SER A 106 13.03 -10.65 1.75
CA SER A 106 13.75 -11.10 0.55
C SER A 106 12.78 -11.65 -0.49
N SER A 107 12.81 -11.12 -1.71
CA SER A 107 12.07 -11.66 -2.85
C SER A 107 12.91 -12.77 -3.51
N LEU A 108 12.49 -14.02 -3.35
CA LEU A 108 13.12 -15.17 -4.01
C LEU A 108 12.80 -15.17 -5.52
N GLY A 109 13.43 -14.28 -6.29
CA GLY A 109 13.52 -14.34 -7.76
C GLY A 109 12.22 -14.24 -8.56
N ALA A 110 11.07 -13.97 -7.94
CA ALA A 110 9.77 -13.86 -8.59
C ALA A 110 9.12 -12.50 -8.31
N LEU A 111 9.64 -11.43 -8.93
CA LEU A 111 9.12 -10.07 -8.73
C LEU A 111 7.79 -9.81 -9.45
N PHE A 112 7.44 -10.58 -10.48
CA PHE A 112 6.31 -10.26 -11.35
C PHE A 112 4.93 -10.60 -10.78
N ASP A 113 4.84 -11.29 -9.63
CA ASP A 113 3.56 -11.58 -8.98
C ASP A 113 3.67 -11.66 -7.45
N PHE A 114 4.50 -10.80 -6.85
CA PHE A 114 4.55 -10.72 -5.38
C PHE A 114 3.26 -10.08 -4.85
N ARG A 115 2.43 -10.92 -4.23
CA ARG A 115 1.26 -10.50 -3.45
C ARG A 115 1.37 -11.15 -2.07
N PRO A 116 1.65 -10.38 -1.01
CA PRO A 116 1.67 -10.94 0.33
C PRO A 116 0.27 -11.46 0.67
N LEU A 117 0.17 -12.72 1.09
CA LEU A 117 -1.09 -13.41 1.32
C LEU A 117 -1.49 -13.33 2.79
N CYS A 118 -0.53 -13.52 3.70
CA CYS A 118 -0.77 -13.46 5.13
C CYS A 118 0.50 -13.17 5.93
N MET A 119 0.32 -12.75 7.19
CA MET A 119 1.42 -12.73 8.15
C MET A 119 1.48 -14.06 8.91
N VAL A 120 2.67 -14.65 8.99
CA VAL A 120 2.98 -15.75 9.90
C VAL A 120 3.67 -15.15 11.12
N GLY A 121 2.88 -14.81 12.15
CA GLY A 121 3.39 -14.12 13.35
C GLY A 121 3.49 -12.60 13.17
N GLN A 122 4.29 -11.93 14.00
CA GLN A 122 4.36 -10.45 14.01
C GLN A 122 5.31 -9.86 12.95
N ASP A 123 6.28 -10.66 12.47
CA ASP A 123 7.42 -10.18 11.68
C ASP A 123 7.69 -10.98 10.38
N GLN A 124 6.86 -11.97 10.03
CA GLN A 124 7.02 -12.73 8.78
C GLN A 124 5.78 -12.65 7.90
N VAL A 125 6.00 -12.48 6.60
CA VAL A 125 4.96 -12.40 5.56
C VAL A 125 5.17 -13.56 4.60
N VAL A 126 4.10 -14.25 4.23
CA VAL A 126 4.07 -15.35 3.24
C VAL A 126 3.32 -14.90 2.00
#